data_AF-A0A4R1V838-F1
#
_entry.id   AF-A0A4R1V838-F1
#
_cell.length_a   1.000
_cell.length_b   1.000
_cell.length_c   1.000
_cell.angle_alpha   90.00
_cell.angle_beta   90.00
_cell.angle_gamma   90.00
#
_symmetry.space_group_name_H-M   'P 1'
#
loop_
_entity.id
_entity.type
_entity.pdbx_description
1 polymer ?
#
loop_
_entity_poly.entity_id
_entity_poly.type
_entity_poly.pdbx_seq_one_letter_code
_entity_poly.pdbx_strand_id
1 'polypeptide(L)'
;MGIGDIPKNAAKLIKSNHKMILWVNLSDHLLTPYMSVNYYKNLAKTFGGYDKLHKNIRMFMFPGTAHCSGGGIGEGPGSFDALSAIEAWVERGQAPDSLPATLYKANQFGVDFKRPLGRTMPLCKFPEMARYSGEGDVKDGANWSCVPGDRGMLRIGESGRQAGVID
;
A
#
# COMPACT_ATOMS: atom_id res chain seq x y z
N MET A 1 -15.40 -0.37 -1.13
CA MET A 1 -15.73 1.01 -0.75
C MET A 1 -17.16 1.26 -1.11
N GLY A 2 -17.93 1.62 -0.09
CA GLY A 2 -19.38 1.76 -0.19
C GLY A 2 -19.77 3.14 -0.67
N ILE A 3 -21.06 3.41 -0.62
CA ILE A 3 -21.69 4.71 -0.90
C ILE A 3 -21.18 5.89 -0.04
N GLY A 4 -20.29 5.65 0.93
CA GLY A 4 -19.72 6.65 1.84
C GLY A 4 -18.38 7.24 1.41
N ASP A 5 -17.68 6.65 0.43
CA ASP A 5 -16.30 7.00 0.09
C ASP A 5 -16.21 8.18 -0.89
N ILE A 6 -16.79 9.32 -0.47
CA ILE A 6 -16.85 10.56 -1.24
C ILE A 6 -15.57 11.38 -0.96
N PRO A 7 -14.71 11.66 -1.96
CA PRO A 7 -13.43 12.36 -1.75
C PRO A 7 -13.57 13.69 -1.00
N LYS A 8 -14.65 14.45 -1.26
CA LYS A 8 -14.91 15.73 -0.60
C LYS A 8 -15.03 15.62 0.92
N ASN A 9 -15.45 14.46 1.45
CA ASN A 9 -15.59 14.24 2.89
C ASN A 9 -14.23 14.19 3.61
N ALA A 10 -13.13 13.93 2.89
CA ALA A 10 -11.78 13.99 3.45
C ALA A 10 -11.28 15.44 3.69
N ALA A 11 -12.03 16.48 3.29
CA ALA A 11 -11.56 17.87 3.35
C ALA A 11 -11.13 18.32 4.76
N LYS A 12 -11.83 17.89 5.81
CA LYS A 12 -11.43 18.22 7.20
C LYS A 12 -10.09 17.59 7.56
N LEU A 13 -9.86 16.34 7.14
CA LEU A 13 -8.59 15.65 7.36
C LEU A 13 -7.44 16.34 6.61
N ILE A 14 -7.65 16.72 5.34
CA ILE A 14 -6.65 17.38 4.50
C ILE A 14 -6.31 18.79 4.99
N LYS A 15 -7.31 19.57 5.46
CA LYS A 15 -7.10 20.94 5.94
C LYS A 15 -6.48 21.01 7.34
N SER A 16 -6.54 19.92 8.09
CA SER A 16 -5.92 19.80 9.41
C SER A 16 -4.58 19.06 9.34
N ASN A 17 -3.86 18.96 10.46
CA ASN A 17 -2.62 18.17 10.54
C ASN A 17 -2.87 16.65 10.69
N HIS A 18 -4.10 16.17 10.46
CA HIS A 18 -4.45 14.75 10.60
C HIS A 18 -3.78 13.90 9.52
N LYS A 19 -3.37 12.69 9.89
CA LYS A 19 -2.67 11.72 9.04
C LYS A 19 -3.49 10.45 8.88
N MET A 20 -3.38 9.81 7.72
CA MET A 20 -4.04 8.56 7.39
C MET A 20 -3.12 7.69 6.55
N ILE A 21 -2.97 6.44 6.97
CA ILE A 21 -2.37 5.38 6.17
C ILE A 21 -3.50 4.49 5.66
N LEU A 22 -3.56 4.32 4.35
CA LEU A 22 -4.42 3.37 3.67
C LEU A 22 -3.57 2.19 3.22
N TRP A 23 -4.06 0.97 3.39
CA TRP A 23 -3.45 -0.19 2.74
C TRP A 23 -4.50 -0.99 1.98
N VAL A 24 -4.05 -1.63 0.90
CA VAL A 24 -4.93 -2.36 -0.01
C VAL A 24 -4.26 -3.67 -0.41
N ASN A 25 -4.95 -4.78 -0.17
CA ASN A 25 -4.52 -6.10 -0.60
C ASN A 25 -4.83 -6.29 -2.10
N LEU A 26 -3.81 -6.52 -2.93
CA LEU A 26 -3.98 -6.62 -4.40
C LEU A 26 -4.59 -7.96 -4.86
N SER A 27 -4.52 -8.99 -4.02
CA SER A 27 -5.10 -10.32 -4.31
C SER A 27 -6.34 -10.58 -3.46
N ASP A 28 -7.04 -9.51 -3.07
CA ASP A 28 -8.30 -9.58 -2.35
C ASP A 28 -9.44 -9.96 -3.31
N HIS A 29 -10.02 -11.13 -3.06
CA HIS A 29 -11.14 -11.67 -3.84
C HIS A 29 -12.51 -11.24 -3.29
N LEU A 30 -12.57 -10.72 -2.06
CA LEU A 30 -13.81 -10.28 -1.42
C LEU A 30 -14.08 -8.81 -1.70
N LEU A 31 -13.05 -7.98 -1.59
CA LEU A 31 -13.11 -6.55 -1.87
C LEU A 31 -12.10 -6.19 -2.95
N THR A 32 -12.60 -5.90 -4.16
CA THR A 32 -11.69 -5.56 -5.27
C THR A 32 -10.79 -4.36 -4.92
N PRO A 33 -9.45 -4.49 -5.08
CA PRO A 33 -8.50 -3.42 -4.76
C PRO A 33 -8.71 -2.18 -5.63
N TYR A 34 -9.32 -2.36 -6.80
CA TYR A 34 -9.60 -1.30 -7.77
C TYR A 34 -10.56 -0.25 -7.25
N MET A 35 -11.44 -0.60 -6.32
CA MET A 35 -12.22 0.39 -5.60
C MET A 35 -11.29 1.38 -4.91
N SER A 36 -10.36 0.90 -4.08
CA SER A 36 -9.40 1.71 -3.30
C SER A 36 -8.53 2.58 -4.18
N VAL A 37 -8.07 2.03 -5.30
CA VAL A 37 -7.33 2.78 -6.34
C VAL A 37 -8.17 3.94 -6.86
N ASN A 38 -9.42 3.70 -7.27
CA ASN A 38 -10.30 4.75 -7.79
C ASN A 38 -10.56 5.87 -6.77
N TYR A 39 -10.83 5.54 -5.52
CA TYR A 39 -11.01 6.57 -4.48
C TYR A 39 -9.73 7.38 -4.27
N TYR A 40 -8.57 6.73 -4.20
CA TYR A 40 -7.30 7.41 -4.00
C TYR A 40 -6.94 8.33 -5.19
N LYS A 41 -7.20 7.88 -6.43
CA LYS A 41 -7.11 8.72 -7.64
C LYS A 41 -8.03 9.95 -7.52
N ASN A 42 -9.28 9.76 -7.08
CA ASN A 42 -10.24 10.84 -6.94
C ASN A 42 -9.94 11.80 -5.78
N LEU A 43 -9.36 11.31 -4.68
CA LEU A 43 -8.79 12.14 -3.62
C LEU A 43 -7.68 13.03 -4.18
N ALA A 44 -6.72 12.45 -4.90
CA ALA A 44 -5.63 13.21 -5.49
C ALA A 44 -6.15 14.26 -6.48
N LYS A 45 -7.10 13.90 -7.34
CA LYS A 45 -7.76 14.83 -8.27
C LYS A 45 -8.46 15.98 -7.54
N THR A 46 -9.16 15.68 -6.44
CA THR A 46 -9.95 16.66 -5.67
C THR A 46 -9.07 17.62 -4.86
N PHE A 47 -7.96 17.14 -4.31
CA PHE A 47 -7.08 17.91 -3.42
C PHE A 47 -5.78 18.40 -4.08
N GLY A 48 -5.75 18.42 -5.41
CA GLY A 48 -4.72 19.12 -6.19
C GLY A 48 -3.41 18.33 -6.42
N GLY A 49 -3.52 17.01 -6.51
CA GLY A 49 -2.44 16.09 -6.91
C GLY A 49 -1.94 15.19 -5.78
N TYR A 50 -1.19 14.14 -6.15
CA TYR A 50 -0.61 13.18 -5.21
C TYR A 50 0.32 13.85 -4.20
N ASP A 51 1.17 14.79 -4.63
CA ASP A 51 2.11 15.47 -3.73
C ASP A 51 1.41 16.25 -2.61
N LYS A 52 0.25 16.86 -2.91
CA LYS A 52 -0.56 17.53 -1.90
C LYS A 52 -1.27 16.51 -1.00
N LEU A 53 -1.80 15.44 -1.59
CA LEU A 53 -2.47 14.38 -0.84
C LEU A 53 -1.52 13.67 0.14
N HIS A 54 -0.27 13.40 -0.27
CA HIS A 54 0.75 12.69 0.50
C HIS A 54 1.19 13.40 1.79
N LYS A 55 0.80 14.66 1.99
CA LYS A 55 1.01 15.39 3.25
C LYS A 55 0.08 14.91 4.38
N ASN A 56 -1.01 14.25 4.02
CA ASN A 56 -2.06 13.82 4.94
C ASN A 56 -2.47 12.36 4.74
N ILE A 57 -2.56 11.86 3.50
CA ILE A 57 -3.03 10.50 3.20
C ILE A 57 -2.02 9.80 2.31
N ARG A 58 -1.49 8.65 2.75
CA ARG A 58 -0.62 7.80 1.94
C ARG A 58 -1.24 6.40 1.82
N MET A 59 -1.32 5.89 0.60
CA MET A 59 -1.83 4.55 0.33
C MET A 59 -0.69 3.60 -0.05
N PHE A 60 -0.72 2.38 0.45
CA PHE A 60 0.27 1.33 0.18
C PHE A 60 -0.45 0.09 -0.36
N MET A 61 0.05 -0.47 -1.46
CA MET A 61 -0.55 -1.65 -2.09
C MET A 61 0.28 -2.89 -1.79
N PHE A 62 -0.39 -3.97 -1.40
CA PHE A 62 0.21 -5.21 -0.92
C PHE A 62 0.04 -6.30 -1.99
N PRO A 63 1.07 -6.60 -2.81
CA PRO A 63 0.98 -7.62 -3.86
C PRO A 63 0.92 -9.03 -3.26
N GLY A 64 0.08 -9.91 -3.82
CA GLY A 64 0.02 -11.33 -3.44
C GLY A 64 -0.66 -11.62 -2.10
N THR A 65 -1.24 -10.61 -1.44
CA THR A 65 -1.93 -10.74 -0.16
C THR A 65 -3.44 -10.80 -0.35
N ALA A 66 -4.10 -11.69 0.40
CA ALA A 66 -5.56 -11.88 0.38
C ALA A 66 -6.31 -10.88 1.29
N HIS A 67 -7.63 -11.02 1.38
CA HIS A 67 -8.50 -10.15 2.16
C HIS A 67 -8.06 -10.03 3.62
N CYS A 68 -7.92 -8.78 4.09
CA CYS A 68 -7.62 -8.44 5.49
C CYS A 68 -6.41 -9.18 6.08
N SER A 69 -5.47 -9.71 5.27
CA SER A 69 -4.51 -10.78 5.62
C SER A 69 -3.50 -10.46 6.76
N GLY A 70 -3.99 -9.99 7.90
CA GLY A 70 -3.31 -9.89 9.17
C GLY A 70 -2.83 -11.28 9.55
N GLY A 71 -1.51 -11.45 9.53
CA GLY A 71 -0.87 -12.69 9.92
C GLY A 71 -0.35 -13.57 8.77
N GLY A 72 -0.26 -13.08 7.53
CA GLY A 72 0.54 -13.77 6.50
C GLY A 72 -0.14 -14.95 5.79
N ILE A 73 -1.48 -14.95 5.72
CA ILE A 73 -2.21 -15.84 4.81
C ILE A 73 -2.22 -15.19 3.42
N GLY A 74 -1.34 -15.67 2.55
CA GLY A 74 -1.13 -15.17 1.20
C GLY A 74 0.28 -15.52 0.71
N GLU A 75 0.55 -15.30 -0.58
CA GLU A 75 1.87 -15.55 -1.17
C GLU A 75 2.77 -14.29 -1.12
N GLY A 76 2.23 -13.16 -0.66
CA GLY A 76 2.89 -11.86 -0.60
C GLY A 76 3.28 -11.38 0.79
N PRO A 77 4.20 -10.41 0.90
CA PRO A 77 4.60 -9.81 2.16
C PRO A 77 3.46 -8.99 2.78
N GLY A 78 2.76 -9.58 3.74
CA GLY A 78 1.55 -9.02 4.37
C GLY A 78 1.71 -8.56 5.81
N SER A 79 2.85 -8.81 6.46
CA SER A 79 3.12 -8.32 7.82
C SER A 79 3.91 -7.01 7.79
N PHE A 80 3.41 -5.99 8.46
CA PHE A 80 3.94 -4.63 8.47
C PHE A 80 3.53 -3.91 9.75
N ASP A 81 4.24 -2.85 10.11
CA ASP A 81 3.94 -2.04 11.30
C ASP A 81 3.35 -0.68 10.90
N ALA A 82 2.03 -0.63 10.76
CA ALA A 82 1.31 0.60 10.47
C ALA A 82 1.26 1.56 11.67
N LEU A 83 1.31 1.02 12.89
CA LEU A 83 1.13 1.79 14.11
C LEU A 83 2.35 2.66 14.37
N SER A 84 3.54 2.07 14.36
CA SER A 84 4.78 2.83 14.49
C SER A 84 4.93 3.85 13.35
N ALA A 85 4.48 3.51 12.14
CA ALA A 85 4.53 4.43 11.00
C ALA A 85 3.60 5.64 11.16
N ILE A 86 2.37 5.45 11.66
CA ILE A 86 1.45 6.57 11.89
C ILE A 86 1.87 7.41 13.10
N GLU A 87 2.38 6.80 14.17
CA GLU A 87 2.95 7.50 15.33
C GLU A 87 4.13 8.39 14.90
N ALA A 88 5.09 7.83 14.16
CA ALA A 88 6.22 8.58 13.62
C ALA A 88 5.77 9.78 12.77
N TRP A 89 4.73 9.59 11.96
CA TRP A 89 4.22 10.64 11.09
C TRP A 89 3.51 11.74 11.88
N VAL A 90 2.65 11.38 12.83
CA VAL A 90 1.87 12.34 13.61
C VAL A 90 2.75 13.10 14.59
N GLU A 91 3.63 12.41 15.32
CA GLU A 91 4.37 12.99 16.43
C GLU A 91 5.70 13.62 16.02
N ARG A 92 6.37 13.03 15.00
CA ARG A 92 7.71 13.47 14.58
C ARG A 92 7.74 14.06 13.17
N GLY A 93 6.59 14.14 12.49
CA GLY A 93 6.51 14.61 11.11
C GLY A 93 7.17 13.66 10.10
N GLN A 94 7.49 12.43 10.49
CA GLN A 94 8.20 11.44 9.67
C GLN A 94 7.20 10.63 8.85
N ALA A 95 6.83 11.17 7.69
CA ALA A 95 5.86 10.52 6.82
C ALA A 95 6.49 9.30 6.11
N PRO A 96 5.84 8.11 6.11
CA PRO A 96 6.41 6.90 5.53
C PRO A 96 6.42 6.97 4.01
N ASP A 97 7.59 7.04 3.37
CA ASP A 97 7.69 6.93 1.91
C ASP A 97 7.59 5.47 1.44
N SER A 98 7.90 4.54 2.33
CA SER A 98 7.63 3.12 2.19
C SER A 98 7.25 2.49 3.52
N LEU A 99 6.59 1.33 3.46
CA LEU A 99 6.37 0.45 4.61
C LEU A 99 7.14 -0.86 4.38
N PRO A 100 8.10 -1.22 5.24
CA PRO A 100 8.71 -2.53 5.19
C PRO A 100 7.65 -3.60 5.46
N ALA A 101 7.56 -4.57 4.56
CA ALA A 101 6.64 -5.69 4.71
C ALA A 101 7.36 -7.02 4.59
N THR A 102 6.88 -7.99 5.37
CA THR A 102 7.47 -9.32 5.51
C THR A 102 6.43 -10.39 5.18
N LEU A 103 6.86 -11.37 4.40
CA LEU A 103 6.18 -12.65 4.22
C LEU A 103 6.75 -13.64 5.22
N TYR A 104 5.95 -14.05 6.19
CA TYR A 104 6.26 -15.19 7.05
C TYR A 104 5.74 -16.47 6.40
N LYS A 105 6.52 -17.56 6.50
CA LYS A 105 6.07 -18.86 6.00
C LYS A 105 5.04 -19.43 6.98
N ALA A 106 3.81 -19.62 6.51
CA ALA A 106 2.76 -20.27 7.25
C ALA A 106 2.55 -21.72 6.76
N ASN A 107 2.06 -22.57 7.63
CA ASN A 107 1.48 -23.87 7.27
C ASN A 107 0.05 -23.95 7.84
N GLN A 108 -0.58 -25.13 7.75
CA GLN A 108 -1.94 -25.36 8.26
C GLN A 108 -2.12 -25.07 9.77
N PHE A 109 -1.04 -24.94 10.54
CA PHE A 109 -1.02 -24.64 11.98
C PHE A 109 -0.66 -23.18 12.29
N GLY A 110 -0.53 -22.33 11.27
CA GLY A 110 -0.21 -20.90 11.41
C GLY A 110 1.21 -20.54 11.01
N VAL A 111 1.67 -19.37 11.46
CA VAL A 111 3.01 -18.84 11.17
C VAL A 111 4.06 -19.55 12.03
N ASP A 112 5.09 -20.11 11.37
CA ASP A 112 6.26 -20.67 12.05
C ASP A 112 7.39 -19.64 12.08
N PHE A 113 7.47 -18.87 13.17
CA PHE A 113 8.51 -17.85 13.37
C PHE A 113 9.94 -18.43 13.49
N LYS A 114 10.10 -19.76 13.61
CA LYS A 114 11.42 -20.39 13.62
C LYS A 114 11.96 -20.63 12.21
N ARG A 115 11.12 -20.54 11.19
CA ARG A 115 11.55 -20.66 9.79
C ARG A 115 12.10 -19.33 9.27
N PRO A 116 13.07 -19.37 8.33
CA PRO A 116 13.50 -18.16 7.66
C PRO A 116 12.32 -17.50 6.94
N LEU A 117 12.36 -16.18 6.90
CA LEU A 117 11.38 -15.35 6.19
C LEU A 117 11.21 -15.83 4.75
N GLY A 118 9.99 -15.74 4.24
CA GLY A 118 9.70 -16.03 2.85
C GLY A 118 10.27 -14.96 1.92
N ARG A 119 10.05 -13.69 2.28
CA ARG A 119 10.44 -12.50 1.52
C ARG A 119 10.27 -11.24 2.36
N THR A 120 11.08 -10.22 2.11
CA THR A 120 10.84 -8.83 2.54
C THR A 120 10.74 -7.92 1.32
N MET A 121 9.93 -6.86 1.42
CA MET A 121 9.73 -5.86 0.35
C MET A 121 9.43 -4.48 0.95
N PRO A 122 9.94 -3.39 0.36
CA PRO A 122 9.41 -2.06 0.62
C PRO A 122 8.08 -1.90 -0.13
N LEU A 123 7.00 -1.60 0.59
CA LEU A 123 5.74 -1.20 -0.02
C LEU A 123 5.77 0.31 -0.22
N CYS A 124 5.77 0.76 -1.47
CA CYS A 124 5.90 2.17 -1.80
C CYS A 124 4.56 2.90 -1.67
N LYS A 125 4.63 4.19 -1.31
CA LYS A 125 3.44 5.05 -1.37
C LYS A 125 2.94 5.12 -2.81
N PHE A 126 1.66 4.86 -3.03
CA PHE A 126 1.05 4.91 -4.35
C PHE A 126 1.19 6.32 -4.95
N PRO A 127 1.47 6.48 -6.26
CA PRO A 127 1.51 5.46 -7.31
C PRO A 127 2.89 4.84 -7.59
N GLU A 128 3.84 5.00 -6.68
CA GLU A 128 5.18 4.46 -6.84
C GLU A 128 5.16 2.93 -6.70
N MET A 129 6.07 2.25 -7.42
CA MET A 129 6.27 0.81 -7.35
C MET A 129 7.71 0.50 -6.91
N ALA A 130 7.88 -0.57 -6.12
CA ALA A 130 9.21 -1.06 -5.77
C ALA A 130 9.94 -1.56 -7.02
N ARG A 131 11.21 -1.16 -7.18
CA ARG A 131 12.07 -1.61 -8.26
C ARG A 131 13.26 -2.37 -7.70
N TYR A 132 13.51 -3.55 -8.27
CA TYR A 132 14.68 -4.36 -7.96
C TYR A 132 15.94 -3.66 -8.46
N SER A 133 17.02 -3.74 -7.68
CA SER A 133 18.33 -3.18 -8.02
C SER A 133 18.95 -3.81 -9.26
N GLY A 134 18.55 -5.04 -9.60
CA GLY A 134 19.16 -5.87 -10.64
C GLY A 134 20.15 -6.91 -10.08
N GLU A 135 20.53 -6.79 -8.81
CA GLU A 135 21.55 -7.63 -8.16
C GLU A 135 21.13 -8.04 -6.74
N GLY A 136 21.64 -9.18 -6.26
CA GLY A 136 21.31 -9.73 -4.93
C GLY A 136 20.19 -10.77 -4.94
N ASP A 137 19.60 -11.05 -3.78
CA ASP A 137 18.44 -11.93 -3.65
C ASP A 137 17.15 -11.13 -3.85
N VAL A 138 16.32 -11.54 -4.80
CA VAL A 138 14.99 -10.95 -5.08
C VAL A 138 14.02 -11.08 -3.90
N LYS A 139 14.29 -11.97 -2.94
CA LYS A 139 13.50 -12.13 -1.72
C LYS A 139 13.94 -11.18 -0.61
N ASP A 140 15.08 -10.53 -0.73
CA ASP A 140 15.57 -9.57 0.24
C ASP A 140 15.19 -8.15 -0.18
N GLY A 141 14.33 -7.52 0.63
CA GLY A 141 13.83 -6.16 0.46
C GLY A 141 14.91 -5.09 0.42
N ALA A 142 16.13 -5.36 0.92
CA ALA A 142 17.27 -4.46 0.79
C ALA A 142 17.70 -4.27 -0.68
N ASN A 143 17.39 -5.23 -1.57
CA ASN A 143 17.68 -5.15 -2.99
C ASN A 143 16.54 -4.47 -3.79
N TRP A 144 15.60 -3.82 -3.10
CA TRP A 144 14.46 -3.12 -3.71
C TRP A 144 14.39 -1.69 -3.19
N SER A 145 13.94 -0.77 -4.05
CA SER A 145 13.74 0.63 -3.66
C SER A 145 12.49 1.22 -4.29
N CYS A 146 11.87 2.17 -3.59
CA CYS A 146 10.81 2.99 -4.14
C CYS A 146 11.44 4.11 -4.97
N VAL A 147 10.98 4.27 -6.20
CA VAL A 147 11.49 5.33 -7.09
C VAL A 147 10.59 6.56 -6.96
N PRO A 148 11.10 7.70 -6.44
CA PRO A 148 10.29 8.89 -6.26
C PRO A 148 9.67 9.37 -7.58
N GLY A 149 8.39 9.68 -7.55
CA GLY A 149 7.67 10.16 -8.73
C GLY A 149 7.37 9.07 -9.77
N ASP A 150 7.70 7.82 -9.50
CA ASP A 150 7.23 6.69 -10.30
C ASP A 150 5.70 6.67 -10.35
N ARG A 151 5.16 6.41 -11.53
CA ARG A 151 3.71 6.32 -11.78
C ARG A 151 3.34 4.93 -12.27
N GLY A 152 4.21 3.93 -12.03
CA GLY A 152 4.05 2.57 -12.51
C GLY A 152 2.71 1.94 -12.12
N MET A 153 2.21 2.24 -10.91
CA MET A 153 0.92 1.73 -10.42
C MET A 153 -0.29 2.42 -11.04
N LEU A 154 -0.11 3.52 -11.78
CA LEU A 154 -1.19 4.12 -12.59
C LEU A 154 -1.40 3.41 -13.93
N ARG A 155 -0.47 2.53 -14.35
CA ARG A 155 -0.67 1.73 -15.56
C ARG A 155 -1.69 0.64 -15.27
N ILE A 156 -2.89 0.84 -15.77
CA ILE A 156 -4.01 -0.08 -15.57
C ILE A 156 -3.93 -1.15 -16.65
N GLY A 157 -3.65 -2.39 -16.24
CA GLY A 157 -3.75 -3.56 -17.12
C GLY A 157 -5.22 -3.89 -17.44
N GLU A 158 -5.45 -4.86 -18.33
CA GLU A 158 -6.79 -5.19 -18.80
C GLU A 158 -7.79 -5.50 -17.67
N SER A 159 -7.36 -6.27 -16.66
CA SER A 159 -8.18 -6.59 -15.49
C SER A 159 -8.62 -5.35 -14.70
N GLY A 160 -7.78 -4.33 -14.62
CA GLY A 160 -8.13 -3.08 -13.96
C GLY A 160 -9.11 -2.24 -14.77
N ARG A 161 -8.98 -2.24 -16.12
CA ARG A 161 -9.94 -1.55 -17.01
C ARG A 161 -11.32 -2.21 -16.93
N GLN A 162 -11.37 -3.53 -16.97
CA GLN A 162 -12.61 -4.30 -16.81
C GLN A 162 -13.26 -4.09 -15.43
N ALA A 163 -12.46 -3.89 -14.39
CA ALA A 163 -12.95 -3.55 -13.05
C ALA A 163 -13.40 -2.09 -12.90
N GLY A 164 -13.41 -1.30 -13.98
CA GLY A 164 -13.84 0.09 -13.98
C GLY A 164 -12.85 1.03 -13.30
N VAL A 165 -11.55 0.70 -13.27
CA VAL A 165 -10.53 1.71 -12.92
C VAL A 165 -10.54 2.78 -14.00
N ILE A 166 -11.00 3.96 -13.63
CA ILE A 166 -11.25 5.07 -14.56
C ILE A 166 -9.91 5.71 -14.88
N ASP A 167 -9.62 6.03 -16.15
CA ASP A 167 -8.39 6.72 -16.55
C ASP A 167 -8.32 8.17 -16.02
#